data_AF-A0A5S4UAG1-F1
#
_entry.id   AF-A0A5S4UAG1-F1
#
_cell.length_a   1.000
_cell.length_b   1.000
_cell.length_c   1.000
_cell.angle_alpha   90.00
_cell.angle_beta   90.00
_cell.angle_gamma   90.00
#
_symmetry.space_group_name_H-M   'P 1'
#
loop_
_entity.id
_entity.type
_entity.pdbx_description
1 polymer ?
#
loop_
_entity_poly.entity_id
_entity_poly.type
_entity_poly.pdbx_seq_one_letter_code
_entity_poly.pdbx_strand_id
1 'polypeptide(L)'
;GDLVQAGTLQGNGVTVTSTGTLTQQGRIVAGNGTSTLSAAAINQTESGSIQGGGGLSLRATGGIVNRGFVGTAADLLLQAGGVIENGGLLYGGGHLWLLSDALVNRFGNILAGNSLWIQRDAAGTASGSVLNSSGTIETQRGDITVRTGTLTNQREGLVVTESGSTAADMPSWAGGTTAQIPIGYFNNTKDYTIVKDVSINDNGGTNGCGCSKVTSYFYSIASTVINGTISVPVYQSNINVVASGGEARFLSGKDILIDSGSLNNKASLIGAYGNVLLSGGDLNNSSYQSGSSKRVLYYKFDTKDSRVFWGANNPGRLLQYFPFVLAQDNGVEYTPGQTYAATIQAGGAITASFSQNISNTNLQPGSGGFMPALATPTLAGVSALTPVGA
;
A
#
# COMPACT_ATOMS: atom_id res chain seq x y z
N GLY A 1 -33.55 -21.03 -22.55
CA GLY A 1 -32.30 -20.79 -23.29
C GLY A 1 -31.76 -19.44 -22.90
N ASP A 2 -30.72 -18.96 -23.58
CA ASP A 2 -30.18 -17.62 -23.35
C ASP A 2 -31.20 -16.53 -23.73
N LEU A 3 -31.13 -15.39 -23.05
CA LEU A 3 -31.99 -14.23 -23.25
C LEU A 3 -31.14 -12.97 -23.33
N VAL A 4 -31.30 -12.21 -24.41
CA VAL A 4 -30.71 -10.88 -24.56
C VAL A 4 -31.82 -9.85 -24.45
N GLN A 5 -31.75 -8.99 -23.44
CA GLN A 5 -32.64 -7.85 -23.30
C GLN A 5 -31.85 -6.61 -23.73
N ALA A 6 -32.20 -6.08 -24.91
CA ALA A 6 -31.53 -4.93 -25.51
C ALA A 6 -32.39 -3.65 -25.56
N GLY A 7 -33.71 -3.79 -25.44
CA GLY A 7 -34.65 -2.67 -25.50
C GLY A 7 -34.99 -2.09 -24.13
N THR A 8 -36.17 -1.49 -24.02
CA THR A 8 -36.73 -1.07 -22.74
C THR A 8 -37.79 -2.06 -22.28
N LEU A 9 -37.67 -2.56 -21.06
CA LEU A 9 -38.70 -3.33 -20.37
C LEU A 9 -39.19 -2.50 -19.19
N GLN A 10 -40.48 -2.25 -19.11
CA GLN A 10 -41.07 -1.41 -18.07
C GLN A 10 -42.36 -1.99 -17.50
N GLY A 11 -42.63 -1.75 -16.22
CA GLY A 11 -43.85 -2.21 -15.56
C GLY A 11 -43.88 -1.78 -14.09
N ASN A 12 -45.00 -2.01 -13.39
CA ASN A 12 -45.04 -1.76 -11.95
C ASN A 12 -44.07 -2.69 -11.19
N GLY A 13 -44.02 -3.96 -11.58
CA GLY A 13 -42.97 -4.92 -11.23
C GLY A 13 -42.57 -5.67 -12.50
N VAL A 14 -41.33 -6.15 -12.54
CA VAL A 14 -40.76 -6.84 -13.70
C VAL A 14 -40.24 -8.20 -13.28
N THR A 15 -40.72 -9.25 -13.94
CA THR A 15 -40.18 -10.61 -13.78
C THR A 15 -39.57 -11.08 -15.09
N VAL A 16 -38.30 -11.47 -15.06
CA VAL A 16 -37.59 -12.06 -16.19
C VAL A 16 -37.00 -13.39 -15.75
N THR A 17 -37.29 -14.45 -16.49
CA THR A 17 -36.76 -15.78 -16.20
C THR A 17 -36.09 -16.36 -17.44
N SER A 18 -34.89 -16.87 -17.26
CA SER A 18 -34.09 -17.57 -18.26
C SER A 18 -33.56 -18.88 -17.68
N THR A 19 -33.46 -19.92 -18.49
CA THR A 19 -32.74 -21.16 -18.09
C THR A 19 -31.27 -21.12 -18.50
N GLY A 20 -30.86 -20.14 -19.30
CA GLY A 20 -29.48 -19.91 -19.72
C GLY A 20 -28.95 -18.58 -19.16
N THR A 21 -28.10 -17.91 -19.92
CA THR A 21 -27.57 -16.58 -19.59
C THR A 21 -28.60 -15.51 -19.90
N LEU A 22 -28.84 -14.59 -18.96
CA LEU A 22 -29.54 -13.32 -19.19
C LEU A 22 -28.50 -12.23 -19.42
N THR A 23 -28.38 -11.75 -20.66
CA THR A 23 -27.57 -10.58 -20.99
C THR A 23 -28.47 -9.34 -21.00
N GLN A 24 -28.25 -8.47 -20.03
CA GLN A 24 -28.95 -7.22 -19.88
C GLN A 24 -28.08 -6.10 -20.45
N GLN A 25 -28.48 -5.54 -21.59
CA GLN A 25 -27.74 -4.47 -22.29
C GLN A 25 -28.59 -3.22 -22.55
N GLY A 26 -29.91 -3.37 -22.47
CA GLY A 26 -30.88 -2.29 -22.52
C GLY A 26 -31.29 -1.81 -21.13
N ARG A 27 -32.53 -1.33 -21.02
CA ARG A 27 -33.06 -0.68 -19.82
C ARG A 27 -34.23 -1.46 -19.23
N ILE A 28 -34.14 -1.82 -17.95
CA ILE A 28 -35.27 -2.32 -17.15
C ILE A 28 -35.68 -1.22 -16.17
N VAL A 29 -36.96 -0.82 -16.21
CA VAL A 29 -37.55 0.18 -15.29
C VAL A 29 -38.77 -0.40 -14.61
N ALA A 30 -38.67 -0.71 -13.33
CA ALA A 30 -39.79 -1.13 -12.52
C ALA A 30 -40.30 0.03 -11.63
N GLY A 31 -41.61 0.12 -11.46
CA GLY A 31 -42.26 0.98 -10.47
C GLY A 31 -42.09 0.46 -9.05
N ASN A 32 -43.12 0.62 -8.21
CA ASN A 32 -43.07 0.27 -6.79
C ASN A 32 -43.32 -1.22 -6.51
N GLY A 33 -43.67 -2.01 -7.52
CA GLY A 33 -43.82 -3.45 -7.41
C GLY A 33 -42.48 -4.16 -7.27
N THR A 34 -42.51 -5.37 -6.71
CA THR A 34 -41.33 -6.23 -6.60
C THR A 34 -40.90 -6.73 -7.97
N SER A 35 -39.59 -6.75 -8.22
CA SER A 35 -39.01 -7.23 -9.48
C SER A 35 -38.01 -8.35 -9.23
N THR A 36 -38.01 -9.35 -10.10
CA THR A 36 -37.10 -10.50 -10.02
C THR A 36 -36.54 -10.86 -11.40
N LEU A 37 -35.21 -10.92 -11.49
CA LEU A 37 -34.49 -11.48 -12.64
C LEU A 37 -33.88 -12.80 -12.19
N SER A 38 -34.23 -13.90 -12.85
CA SER A 38 -33.71 -15.24 -12.56
C SER A 38 -33.08 -15.87 -13.79
N ALA A 39 -31.86 -16.37 -13.69
CA ALA A 39 -31.14 -16.99 -14.80
C ALA A 39 -30.11 -18.04 -14.34
N ALA A 40 -29.49 -18.77 -15.26
CA ALA A 40 -28.29 -19.54 -14.95
C ALA A 40 -27.09 -18.60 -14.68
N ALA A 41 -26.96 -17.55 -15.47
CA ALA A 41 -26.02 -16.44 -15.25
C ALA A 41 -26.69 -15.12 -15.62
N ILE A 42 -26.34 -14.03 -14.94
CA ILE A 42 -26.84 -12.67 -15.25
C ILE A 42 -25.65 -11.78 -15.59
N ASN A 43 -25.61 -11.25 -16.81
CA ASN A 43 -24.57 -10.35 -17.29
C ASN A 43 -25.18 -9.00 -17.64
N GLN A 44 -24.96 -8.00 -16.78
CA GLN A 44 -25.29 -6.61 -17.05
C GLN A 44 -24.09 -5.92 -17.70
N THR A 45 -24.27 -5.44 -18.94
CA THR A 45 -23.22 -4.73 -19.69
C THR A 45 -23.05 -3.30 -19.19
N GLU A 46 -22.00 -2.61 -19.63
CA GLU A 46 -21.74 -1.21 -19.28
C GLU A 46 -22.88 -0.26 -19.69
N SER A 47 -23.54 -0.53 -20.83
CA SER A 47 -24.68 0.25 -21.30
C SER A 47 -26.00 -0.09 -20.61
N GLY A 48 -26.05 -1.23 -19.91
CA GLY A 48 -27.27 -1.77 -19.36
C GLY A 48 -27.63 -1.13 -18.02
N SER A 49 -28.94 -0.96 -17.78
CA SER A 49 -29.43 -0.54 -16.46
C SER A 49 -30.67 -1.30 -16.01
N ILE A 50 -30.71 -1.64 -14.73
CA ILE A 50 -31.89 -2.17 -14.04
C ILE A 50 -32.22 -1.21 -12.91
N GLN A 51 -33.42 -0.64 -12.93
CA GLN A 51 -33.87 0.34 -11.94
C GLN A 51 -35.25 -0.05 -11.43
N GLY A 52 -35.46 0.01 -10.11
CA GLY A 52 -36.76 -0.28 -9.48
C GLY A 52 -37.15 0.75 -8.41
N GLY A 53 -38.44 1.02 -8.26
CA GLY A 53 -38.98 1.71 -7.08
C GLY A 53 -39.21 0.75 -5.91
N GLY A 54 -39.65 -0.48 -6.20
CA GLY A 54 -39.87 -1.56 -5.24
C GLY A 54 -38.67 -2.50 -5.09
N GLY A 55 -38.81 -3.51 -4.22
CA GLY A 55 -37.75 -4.49 -3.97
C GLY A 55 -37.28 -5.20 -5.24
N LEU A 56 -35.96 -5.32 -5.40
CA LEU A 56 -35.34 -5.89 -6.60
C LEU A 56 -34.48 -7.10 -6.22
N SER A 57 -34.68 -8.22 -6.91
CA SER A 57 -33.85 -9.41 -6.74
C SER A 57 -33.26 -9.91 -8.06
N LEU A 58 -31.95 -10.12 -8.08
CA LEU A 58 -31.23 -10.82 -9.14
C LEU A 58 -30.76 -12.16 -8.58
N ARG A 59 -31.23 -13.26 -9.18
CA ARG A 59 -30.92 -14.62 -8.76
C ARG A 59 -30.26 -15.39 -9.91
N ALA A 60 -29.05 -15.88 -9.67
CA ALA A 60 -28.32 -16.73 -10.61
C ALA A 60 -27.89 -18.03 -9.94
N THR A 61 -28.06 -19.17 -10.61
CA THR A 61 -27.48 -20.43 -10.12
C THR A 61 -25.95 -20.47 -10.29
N GLY A 62 -25.43 -19.74 -11.28
CA GLY A 62 -24.02 -19.48 -11.52
C GLY A 62 -23.60 -18.11 -10.99
N GLY A 63 -23.12 -17.23 -11.88
CA GLY A 63 -22.58 -15.91 -11.52
C GLY A 63 -23.49 -14.73 -11.91
N ILE A 64 -23.23 -13.58 -11.27
CA ILE A 64 -23.80 -12.28 -11.62
C ILE A 64 -22.64 -11.32 -11.91
N VAL A 65 -22.63 -10.72 -13.10
CA VAL A 65 -21.66 -9.69 -13.49
C VAL A 65 -22.40 -8.37 -13.69
N ASN A 66 -21.97 -7.32 -13.00
CA ASN A 66 -22.45 -5.96 -13.18
C ASN A 66 -21.34 -5.02 -13.66
N ARG A 67 -21.47 -4.51 -14.89
CA ARG A 67 -20.63 -3.44 -15.43
C ARG A 67 -21.38 -2.11 -15.59
N GLY A 68 -22.71 -2.13 -15.55
CA GLY A 68 -23.57 -0.96 -15.68
C GLY A 68 -24.15 -0.52 -14.34
N PHE A 69 -25.45 -0.21 -14.33
CA PHE A 69 -26.17 0.20 -13.12
C PHE A 69 -27.26 -0.79 -12.72
N VAL A 70 -27.26 -1.22 -11.47
CA VAL A 70 -28.38 -1.95 -10.84
C VAL A 70 -28.77 -1.18 -9.58
N GLY A 71 -29.99 -0.64 -9.57
CA GLY A 71 -30.45 0.25 -8.51
C GLY A 71 -31.91 0.01 -8.13
N THR A 72 -32.24 0.14 -6.85
CA THR A 72 -33.62 0.29 -6.41
C THR A 72 -33.77 1.29 -5.27
N ALA A 73 -34.94 1.92 -5.15
CA ALA A 73 -35.27 2.79 -4.02
C ALA A 73 -35.53 1.99 -2.72
N ALA A 74 -35.83 0.69 -2.86
CA ALA A 74 -36.10 -0.23 -1.76
C ALA A 74 -34.90 -1.18 -1.57
N ASP A 75 -35.21 -2.40 -1.15
CA ASP A 75 -34.26 -3.46 -0.87
C ASP A 75 -33.73 -4.13 -2.14
N LEU A 76 -32.41 -4.35 -2.20
CA LEU A 76 -31.73 -5.05 -3.30
C LEU A 76 -31.12 -6.37 -2.80
N LEU A 77 -31.44 -7.47 -3.49
CA LEU A 77 -30.84 -8.78 -3.27
C LEU A 77 -30.14 -9.25 -4.54
N LEU A 78 -28.84 -9.52 -4.46
CA LEU A 78 -28.11 -10.32 -5.44
C LEU A 78 -27.77 -11.66 -4.80
N GLN A 79 -28.22 -12.75 -5.43
CA GLN A 79 -27.94 -14.11 -4.99
C GLN A 79 -27.34 -14.90 -6.16
N ALA A 80 -26.09 -15.35 -6.01
CA ALA A 80 -25.36 -16.11 -7.00
C ALA A 80 -24.83 -17.41 -6.38
N GLY A 81 -24.97 -18.55 -7.07
CA GLY A 81 -24.36 -19.81 -6.61
C GLY A 81 -22.83 -19.80 -6.68
N GLY A 82 -22.24 -18.95 -7.54
CA GLY A 82 -20.80 -18.74 -7.68
C GLY A 82 -20.34 -17.36 -7.24
N VAL A 83 -20.03 -16.50 -8.21
CA VAL A 83 -19.43 -15.17 -7.98
C VAL A 83 -20.41 -14.03 -8.30
N ILE A 84 -20.38 -12.99 -7.47
CA ILE A 84 -20.88 -11.65 -7.83
C ILE A 84 -19.66 -10.81 -8.20
N GLU A 85 -19.58 -10.37 -9.45
CA GLU A 85 -18.57 -9.43 -9.91
C GLU A 85 -19.20 -8.07 -10.18
N ASN A 86 -18.70 -7.03 -9.51
CA ASN A 86 -19.11 -5.66 -9.72
C ASN A 86 -17.93 -4.81 -10.21
N GLY A 87 -18.10 -4.20 -11.38
CA GLY A 87 -17.28 -3.10 -11.89
C GLY A 87 -18.07 -1.83 -12.18
N GLY A 88 -19.41 -1.88 -12.04
CA GLY A 88 -20.29 -0.73 -12.17
C GLY A 88 -20.81 -0.26 -10.81
N LEU A 89 -22.10 0.08 -10.75
CA LEU A 89 -22.78 0.51 -9.52
C LEU A 89 -23.91 -0.45 -9.13
N LEU A 90 -23.85 -0.94 -7.89
CA LEU A 90 -24.95 -1.61 -7.20
C LEU A 90 -25.51 -0.66 -6.13
N TYR A 91 -26.82 -0.44 -6.14
CA TYR A 91 -27.49 0.45 -5.21
C TYR A 91 -28.81 -0.13 -4.67
N GLY A 92 -28.92 -0.27 -3.35
CA GLY A 92 -30.19 -0.51 -2.66
C GLY A 92 -30.50 0.67 -1.75
N GLY A 93 -31.59 1.39 -1.98
CA GLY A 93 -31.99 2.52 -1.13
C GLY A 93 -32.41 2.12 0.29
N GLY A 94 -32.85 0.87 0.45
CA GLY A 94 -33.03 0.19 1.73
C GLY A 94 -31.80 -0.65 2.07
N HIS A 95 -32.04 -1.94 2.28
CA HIS A 95 -31.02 -2.94 2.56
C HIS A 95 -30.40 -3.52 1.28
N LEU A 96 -29.16 -3.97 1.37
CA LEU A 96 -28.48 -4.68 0.31
C LEU A 96 -27.96 -6.03 0.81
N TRP A 97 -28.31 -7.11 0.11
CA TRP A 97 -27.76 -8.44 0.37
C TRP A 97 -26.98 -8.92 -0.85
N LEU A 98 -25.71 -9.26 -0.65
CA LEU A 98 -24.84 -9.88 -1.63
C LEU A 98 -24.54 -11.30 -1.15
N LEU A 99 -25.26 -12.26 -1.70
CA LEU A 99 -25.23 -13.66 -1.29
C LEU A 99 -24.49 -14.50 -2.35
N SER A 100 -23.24 -14.86 -2.09
CA SER A 100 -22.41 -15.63 -3.04
C SER A 100 -21.20 -16.30 -2.40
N ASP A 101 -20.63 -17.31 -3.08
CA ASP A 101 -19.37 -17.91 -2.63
C ASP A 101 -18.19 -16.93 -2.76
N ALA A 102 -18.22 -16.07 -3.78
CA ALA A 102 -17.22 -15.02 -3.95
C ALA A 102 -17.85 -13.67 -4.32
N LEU A 103 -17.28 -12.58 -3.80
CA LEU A 103 -17.55 -11.20 -4.23
C LEU A 103 -16.27 -10.58 -4.77
N VAL A 104 -16.33 -10.04 -5.99
CA VAL A 104 -15.25 -9.23 -6.58
C VAL A 104 -15.81 -7.85 -6.91
N ASN A 105 -15.42 -6.84 -6.14
CA ASN A 105 -15.67 -5.44 -6.44
C ASN A 105 -14.37 -4.79 -6.94
N ARG A 106 -14.26 -4.54 -8.24
CA ARG A 106 -13.05 -3.97 -8.86
C ARG A 106 -13.39 -2.67 -9.55
N PHE A 107 -12.85 -1.55 -9.07
CA PHE A 107 -13.21 -0.18 -9.50
C PHE A 107 -14.71 0.18 -9.37
N GLY A 108 -15.57 -0.75 -8.95
CA GLY A 108 -17.00 -0.55 -8.81
C GLY A 108 -17.40 0.09 -7.49
N ASN A 109 -18.67 0.50 -7.43
CA ASN A 109 -19.32 1.03 -6.24
C ASN A 109 -20.47 0.12 -5.80
N ILE A 110 -20.53 -0.13 -4.50
CA ILE A 110 -21.61 -0.86 -3.84
C ILE A 110 -22.14 0.06 -2.74
N LEU A 111 -23.40 0.47 -2.86
CA LEU A 111 -24.02 1.43 -1.95
C LEU A 111 -25.34 0.89 -1.39
N ALA A 112 -25.45 0.85 -0.07
CA ALA A 112 -26.69 0.56 0.63
C ALA A 112 -27.16 1.80 1.41
N GLY A 113 -28.42 2.18 1.25
CA GLY A 113 -29.02 3.31 1.98
C GLY A 113 -29.27 3.00 3.46
N ASN A 114 -29.38 1.72 3.83
CA ASN A 114 -29.41 1.23 5.20
C ASN A 114 -28.26 0.26 5.45
N SER A 115 -28.54 -1.03 5.71
CA SER A 115 -27.50 -2.03 6.04
C SER A 115 -27.14 -2.92 4.85
N LEU A 116 -25.92 -3.44 4.87
CA LEU A 116 -25.34 -4.34 3.86
C LEU A 116 -24.88 -5.66 4.49
N TRP A 117 -25.24 -6.77 3.85
CA TRP A 117 -24.72 -8.11 4.18
C TRP A 117 -23.96 -8.70 3.01
N ILE A 118 -22.76 -9.22 3.29
CA ILE A 118 -21.93 -9.98 2.36
C ILE A 118 -21.62 -11.34 3.01
N GLN A 119 -22.21 -12.40 2.48
CA GLN A 119 -22.16 -13.77 3.02
C GLN A 119 -22.53 -14.77 1.93
N ARG A 120 -22.41 -16.08 2.15
CA ARG A 120 -22.72 -17.10 1.12
C ARG A 120 -24.22 -17.24 0.87
N ASP A 121 -25.02 -17.19 1.92
CA ASP A 121 -26.45 -17.47 1.88
C ASP A 121 -27.22 -16.73 2.96
N ALA A 122 -28.55 -16.85 2.97
CA ALA A 122 -29.41 -16.18 3.95
C ALA A 122 -29.27 -16.73 5.38
N ALA A 123 -28.72 -17.93 5.57
CA ALA A 123 -28.40 -18.48 6.88
C ALA A 123 -27.13 -17.83 7.48
N GLY A 124 -26.38 -17.10 6.65
CA GLY A 124 -25.17 -16.41 7.04
C GLY A 124 -23.97 -17.33 7.15
N THR A 125 -23.94 -18.38 6.33
CA THR A 125 -22.72 -19.13 6.04
C THR A 125 -21.68 -18.18 5.44
N ALA A 126 -20.40 -18.34 5.79
CA ALA A 126 -19.32 -17.52 5.25
C ALA A 126 -19.11 -17.77 3.75
N SER A 127 -18.91 -16.69 2.97
CA SER A 127 -18.37 -16.78 1.61
C SER A 127 -16.97 -17.40 1.62
N GLY A 128 -16.49 -17.91 0.49
CA GLY A 128 -15.08 -18.27 0.32
C GLY A 128 -14.18 -17.03 0.32
N SER A 129 -14.56 -15.99 -0.45
CA SER A 129 -13.74 -14.78 -0.58
C SER A 129 -14.53 -13.50 -0.85
N VAL A 130 -13.99 -12.38 -0.38
CA VAL A 130 -14.44 -11.01 -0.69
C VAL A 130 -13.22 -10.20 -1.10
N LEU A 131 -13.19 -9.73 -2.34
CA LEU A 131 -12.16 -8.84 -2.88
C LEU A 131 -12.78 -7.48 -3.17
N ASN A 132 -12.27 -6.43 -2.52
CA ASN A 132 -12.49 -5.04 -2.88
C ASN A 132 -11.17 -4.46 -3.38
N SER A 133 -11.08 -4.19 -4.68
CA SER A 133 -9.85 -3.77 -5.35
C SER A 133 -10.06 -2.43 -6.05
N SER A 134 -9.52 -1.35 -5.46
CA SER A 134 -9.77 0.05 -5.83
C SER A 134 -11.26 0.40 -6.02
N GLY A 135 -12.16 -0.31 -5.36
CA GLY A 135 -13.59 -0.04 -5.35
C GLY A 135 -14.07 0.53 -4.01
N THR A 136 -15.33 0.94 -3.97
CA THR A 136 -16.00 1.42 -2.75
C THR A 136 -17.16 0.50 -2.38
N ILE A 137 -17.20 0.08 -1.11
CA ILE A 137 -18.34 -0.60 -0.49
C ILE A 137 -18.80 0.27 0.67
N GLU A 138 -20.03 0.78 0.61
CA GLU A 138 -20.52 1.80 1.54
C GLU A 138 -21.97 1.56 1.99
N THR A 139 -22.25 1.89 3.25
CA THR A 139 -23.61 2.08 3.78
C THR A 139 -23.79 3.53 4.21
N GLN A 140 -24.97 4.11 3.95
CA GLN A 140 -25.24 5.51 4.32
C GLN A 140 -25.65 5.67 5.78
N ARG A 141 -26.38 4.71 6.35
CA ARG A 141 -26.95 4.82 7.70
C ARG A 141 -26.82 3.56 8.55
N GLY A 142 -26.82 2.40 7.90
CA GLY A 142 -26.84 1.12 8.58
C GLY A 142 -25.46 0.50 8.73
N ASP A 143 -25.49 -0.76 9.13
CA ASP A 143 -24.30 -1.54 9.43
C ASP A 143 -23.81 -2.27 8.17
N ILE A 144 -22.52 -2.60 8.16
CA ILE A 144 -21.96 -3.58 7.24
C ILE A 144 -21.69 -4.87 8.01
N THR A 145 -22.22 -5.99 7.53
CA THR A 145 -21.87 -7.33 8.02
C THR A 145 -21.20 -8.13 6.92
N VAL A 146 -20.02 -8.69 7.20
CA VAL A 146 -19.29 -9.58 6.29
C VAL A 146 -18.96 -10.88 6.99
N ARG A 147 -19.24 -12.01 6.33
CA ARG A 147 -18.80 -13.36 6.76
C ARG A 147 -18.07 -14.02 5.59
N THR A 148 -16.76 -14.27 5.71
CA THR A 148 -15.97 -14.79 4.59
C THR A 148 -14.69 -15.51 5.01
N GLY A 149 -14.25 -16.51 4.25
CA GLY A 149 -12.95 -17.15 4.47
C GLY A 149 -11.80 -16.15 4.34
N THR A 150 -11.81 -15.31 3.31
CA THR A 150 -10.81 -14.25 3.12
C THR A 150 -11.47 -12.95 2.69
N LEU A 151 -11.09 -11.84 3.33
CA LEU A 151 -11.41 -10.49 2.89
C LEU A 151 -10.12 -9.79 2.47
N THR A 152 -10.06 -9.31 1.23
CA THR A 152 -8.95 -8.48 0.74
C THR A 152 -9.47 -7.12 0.30
N ASN A 153 -9.03 -6.07 0.99
CA ASN A 153 -9.26 -4.68 0.65
C ASN A 153 -7.92 -4.07 0.22
N GLN A 154 -7.75 -3.79 -1.08
CA GLN A 154 -6.46 -3.39 -1.62
C GLN A 154 -6.57 -2.43 -2.80
N ARG A 155 -5.45 -1.77 -3.14
CA ARG A 155 -5.33 -1.07 -4.42
C ARG A 155 -5.20 -2.09 -5.56
N GLU A 156 -5.82 -1.80 -6.68
CA GLU A 156 -5.65 -2.58 -7.90
C GLU A 156 -4.19 -2.55 -8.35
N GLY A 157 -3.67 -3.72 -8.71
CA GLY A 157 -2.29 -3.86 -9.18
C GLY A 157 -1.22 -3.47 -8.15
N LEU A 158 -1.53 -3.49 -6.85
CA LEU A 158 -0.56 -3.18 -5.80
C LEU A 158 0.61 -4.18 -5.84
N VAL A 159 1.79 -3.66 -6.13
CA VAL A 159 3.06 -4.39 -6.13
C VAL A 159 4.06 -3.62 -5.28
N VAL A 160 4.70 -4.33 -4.36
CA VAL A 160 5.76 -3.80 -3.50
C VAL A 160 7.02 -4.58 -3.81
N THR A 161 8.04 -3.89 -4.29
CA THR A 161 9.35 -4.49 -4.58
C THR A 161 10.40 -3.90 -3.67
N GLU A 162 11.15 -4.78 -3.02
CA GLU A 162 12.38 -4.41 -2.32
C GLU A 162 13.56 -4.82 -3.19
N SER A 163 14.45 -3.88 -3.45
CA SER A 163 15.68 -4.11 -4.18
C SER A 163 16.84 -3.62 -3.34
N GLY A 164 17.93 -4.39 -3.36
CA GLY A 164 19.15 -4.05 -2.65
C GLY A 164 20.34 -4.17 -3.60
N SER A 165 21.25 -3.21 -3.54
CA SER A 165 22.53 -3.30 -4.23
C SER A 165 23.66 -2.83 -3.31
N THR A 166 24.78 -3.54 -3.39
CA THR A 166 26.05 -3.00 -2.92
C THR A 166 26.40 -1.82 -3.82
N ALA A 167 26.86 -0.71 -3.24
CA ALA A 167 27.25 0.45 -4.02
C ALA A 167 28.35 0.03 -5.02
N ALA A 168 28.10 0.21 -6.32
CA ALA A 168 29.04 -0.15 -7.39
C ALA A 168 30.38 0.57 -7.26
N ASP A 169 30.38 1.74 -6.59
CA ASP A 169 31.53 2.61 -6.40
C ASP A 169 32.21 2.46 -5.03
N MET A 170 31.94 1.39 -4.28
CA MET A 170 32.61 1.18 -2.99
C MET A 170 34.12 1.03 -3.18
N PRO A 171 34.95 1.95 -2.66
CA PRO A 171 36.40 1.85 -2.84
C PRO A 171 36.95 0.62 -2.14
N SER A 172 37.98 0.00 -2.71
CA SER A 172 38.61 -1.22 -2.17
C SER A 172 39.20 -1.05 -0.76
N TRP A 173 39.48 0.19 -0.33
CA TRP A 173 39.97 0.51 1.00
C TRP A 173 38.87 0.63 2.06
N ALA A 174 37.59 0.61 1.66
CA ALA A 174 36.45 0.73 2.56
C ALA A 174 35.91 -0.66 2.98
N GLY A 175 35.22 -0.71 4.11
CA GLY A 175 34.51 -1.89 4.63
C GLY A 175 35.11 -2.48 5.92
N GLY A 176 36.37 -2.14 6.23
CA GLY A 176 37.06 -2.57 7.45
C GLY A 176 36.96 -1.55 8.60
N THR A 177 37.47 -1.94 9.78
CA THR A 177 37.61 -1.05 10.95
C THR A 177 38.69 0.02 10.77
N THR A 178 39.56 -0.17 9.78
CA THR A 178 40.60 0.77 9.34
C THR A 178 40.53 0.91 7.83
N ALA A 179 40.81 2.10 7.31
CA ALA A 179 40.92 2.40 5.89
C ALA A 179 42.25 3.07 5.58
N GLN A 180 42.91 2.61 4.52
CA GLN A 180 44.11 3.23 3.96
C GLN A 180 43.72 3.98 2.70
N ILE A 181 43.41 5.27 2.85
CA ILE A 181 42.87 6.07 1.75
C ILE A 181 44.05 6.62 0.93
N PRO A 182 44.16 6.30 -0.37
CA PRO A 182 45.28 6.73 -1.19
C PRO A 182 45.44 8.26 -1.21
N ILE A 183 46.68 8.76 -1.21
CA ILE A 183 46.93 10.22 -1.21
C ILE A 183 46.33 10.94 -2.42
N GLY A 184 46.10 10.22 -3.53
CA GLY A 184 45.45 10.76 -4.73
C GLY A 184 43.96 11.10 -4.54
N TYR A 185 43.34 10.63 -3.45
CA TYR A 185 41.99 11.05 -3.06
C TYR A 185 41.97 12.49 -2.50
N PHE A 186 43.12 13.03 -2.10
CA PHE A 186 43.26 14.32 -1.44
C PHE A 186 43.97 15.34 -2.34
N ASN A 187 43.60 16.61 -2.23
CA ASN A 187 44.22 17.70 -2.95
C ASN A 187 45.52 18.16 -2.28
N ASN A 188 46.64 18.08 -2.99
CA ASN A 188 48.00 18.40 -2.52
C ASN A 188 48.30 19.90 -2.30
N THR A 189 47.30 20.77 -2.40
CA THR A 189 47.39 22.20 -2.06
C THR A 189 46.37 22.64 -1.02
N LYS A 190 45.32 21.83 -0.78
CA LYS A 190 44.22 22.16 0.14
C LYS A 190 44.15 21.21 1.33
N ASP A 191 44.28 19.92 1.08
CA ASP A 191 44.04 18.86 2.06
C ASP A 191 45.34 18.43 2.73
N TYR A 192 46.45 18.48 2.00
CA TYR A 192 47.79 18.28 2.53
C TYR A 192 48.84 19.05 1.73
N THR A 193 49.99 19.29 2.34
CA THR A 193 51.21 19.76 1.66
C THR A 193 52.41 18.95 2.14
N ILE A 194 53.51 18.95 1.38
CA ILE A 194 54.76 18.31 1.82
C ILE A 194 55.67 19.37 2.42
N VAL A 195 56.04 19.19 3.68
CA VAL A 195 56.97 20.07 4.39
C VAL A 195 58.31 19.35 4.55
N LYS A 196 59.39 20.14 4.54
CA LYS A 196 60.76 19.68 4.74
C LYS A 196 61.27 20.19 6.09
N ASP A 197 61.76 19.28 6.91
CA ASP A 197 62.53 19.60 8.11
C ASP A 197 63.98 19.14 7.94
N VAL A 198 64.93 19.99 8.28
CA VAL A 198 66.35 19.65 8.23
C VAL A 198 66.86 19.56 9.67
N SER A 199 67.14 18.34 10.09
CA SER A 199 67.79 18.06 11.38
C SER A 199 69.29 17.87 11.17
N ILE A 200 70.08 18.44 12.07
CA ILE A 200 71.54 18.25 12.12
C ILE A 200 71.79 17.36 13.33
N ASN A 201 72.25 16.13 13.08
CA ASN A 201 72.66 15.24 14.16
C ASN A 201 74.16 15.44 14.39
N ASP A 202 74.49 16.10 15.49
CA ASP A 202 75.86 16.16 15.99
C ASP A 202 76.14 14.88 16.77
N ASN A 203 76.64 13.85 16.09
CA ASN A 203 77.12 12.63 16.74
C ASN A 203 78.49 12.89 17.38
N GLY A 204 78.54 13.84 18.33
CA GLY A 204 79.75 14.32 18.99
C GLY A 204 80.45 13.24 19.81
N GLY A 205 81.19 12.37 19.15
CA GLY A 205 82.30 11.61 19.73
C GLY A 205 83.60 12.41 19.57
N THR A 206 84.44 12.37 20.60
CA THR A 206 85.52 13.32 20.89
C THR A 206 86.67 13.45 19.88
N ASN A 207 86.63 12.88 18.68
CA ASN A 207 87.75 12.99 17.71
C ASN A 207 87.35 12.80 16.23
N GLY A 208 86.40 13.59 15.70
CA GLY A 208 86.16 13.67 14.25
C GLY A 208 84.77 14.14 13.87
N CYS A 209 84.59 15.44 13.61
CA CYS A 209 83.31 16.06 13.31
C CYS A 209 82.75 15.66 11.94
N GLY A 210 81.86 14.66 11.93
CA GLY A 210 80.92 14.44 10.84
C GLY A 210 79.52 14.89 11.26
N CYS A 211 79.16 16.16 11.00
CA CYS A 211 77.76 16.58 11.14
C CYS A 211 76.93 15.87 10.07
N SER A 212 76.02 14.98 10.47
CA SER A 212 75.12 14.33 9.52
C SER A 212 73.84 15.17 9.39
N LYS A 213 73.60 15.70 8.18
CA LYS A 213 72.34 16.36 7.85
C LYS A 213 71.32 15.31 7.46
N VAL A 214 70.22 15.23 8.21
CA VAL A 214 69.08 14.39 7.86
C VAL A 214 67.93 15.31 7.49
N THR A 215 67.55 15.27 6.21
CA THR A 215 66.35 15.95 5.71
C THR A 215 65.17 15.01 5.84
N SER A 216 64.17 15.39 6.61
CA SER A 216 62.92 14.64 6.75
C SER A 216 61.82 15.35 5.96
N TYR A 217 61.04 14.58 5.23
CA TYR A 217 59.82 15.05 4.59
C TYR A 217 58.61 14.51 5.34
N PHE A 218 57.58 15.33 5.50
CA PHE A 218 56.34 14.97 6.16
C PHE A 218 55.14 15.63 5.52
N TYR A 219 53.98 14.99 5.62
CA TYR A 219 52.72 15.58 5.24
C TYR A 219 52.24 16.56 6.32
N SER A 220 52.05 17.82 5.95
CA SER A 220 51.27 18.76 6.73
C SER A 220 49.82 18.66 6.26
N ILE A 221 48.97 18.05 7.09
CA ILE A 221 47.58 17.73 6.75
C ILE A 221 46.68 18.85 7.30
N ALA A 222 45.74 19.31 6.48
CA ALA A 222 44.81 20.36 6.87
C ALA A 222 43.91 19.92 8.04
N SER A 223 43.60 20.84 8.94
CA SER A 223 42.73 20.58 10.10
C SER A 223 41.33 20.12 9.68
N THR A 224 40.87 20.48 8.48
CA THR A 224 39.62 20.01 7.87
C THR A 224 39.62 18.52 7.59
N VAL A 225 40.76 17.92 7.25
CA VAL A 225 40.90 16.47 7.04
C VAL A 225 41.03 15.76 8.39
N ILE A 226 41.83 16.31 9.30
CA ILE A 226 42.07 15.71 10.63
C ILE A 226 40.79 15.66 11.46
N ASN A 227 40.00 16.75 11.45
CA ASN A 227 38.76 16.87 12.22
C ASN A 227 37.52 16.47 11.40
N GLY A 228 37.68 16.16 10.11
CA GLY A 228 36.60 15.78 9.21
C GLY A 228 36.31 14.29 9.20
N THR A 229 35.28 13.92 8.42
CA THR A 229 34.91 12.52 8.14
C THR A 229 34.81 12.29 6.64
N ILE A 230 35.28 11.13 6.18
CA ILE A 230 35.03 10.65 4.83
C ILE A 230 33.86 9.66 4.86
N SER A 231 32.82 9.92 4.08
CA SER A 231 31.63 9.07 3.99
C SER A 231 31.70 8.16 2.77
N VAL A 232 31.41 6.88 2.96
CA VAL A 232 31.40 5.87 1.90
C VAL A 232 30.06 5.13 1.88
N PRO A 233 29.27 5.24 0.81
CA PRO A 233 28.11 4.37 0.61
C PRO A 233 28.56 2.92 0.49
N VAL A 234 27.95 2.00 1.26
CA VAL A 234 28.29 0.58 1.16
C VAL A 234 27.12 -0.29 0.70
N TYR A 235 25.90 0.19 0.91
CA TYR A 235 24.70 -0.53 0.53
C TYR A 235 23.56 0.45 0.32
N GLN A 236 22.74 0.21 -0.69
CA GLN A 236 21.50 0.91 -0.93
C GLN A 236 20.37 -0.11 -1.00
N SER A 237 19.29 0.14 -0.26
CA SER A 237 18.01 -0.51 -0.52
C SER A 237 17.00 0.49 -1.06
N ASN A 238 16.10 0.01 -1.91
CA ASN A 238 15.02 0.79 -2.47
C ASN A 238 13.73 -0.03 -2.37
N ILE A 239 12.73 0.57 -1.73
CA ILE A 239 11.36 0.07 -1.68
C ILE A 239 10.58 0.85 -2.72
N ASN A 240 10.13 0.15 -3.75
CA ASN A 240 9.23 0.70 -4.75
C ASN A 240 7.81 0.17 -4.51
N VAL A 241 6.82 1.05 -4.60
CA VAL A 241 5.40 0.71 -4.45
C VAL A 241 4.68 1.22 -5.68
N VAL A 242 4.05 0.31 -6.42
CA VAL A 242 3.27 0.62 -7.62
C VAL A 242 1.84 0.13 -7.41
N ALA A 243 0.87 0.91 -7.88
CA ALA A 243 -0.53 0.50 -7.97
C ALA A 243 -1.14 1.08 -9.25
N SER A 244 -2.01 0.33 -9.91
CA SER A 244 -2.76 0.81 -11.08
C SER A 244 -4.09 1.46 -10.71
N GLY A 245 -4.54 1.32 -9.45
CA GLY A 245 -5.76 1.93 -8.95
C GLY A 245 -5.59 2.71 -7.64
N GLY A 246 -6.66 3.43 -7.29
CA GLY A 246 -6.76 4.21 -6.05
C GLY A 246 -6.95 3.34 -4.80
N GLU A 247 -7.07 4.00 -3.65
CA GLU A 247 -7.42 3.37 -2.37
C GLU A 247 -8.76 2.62 -2.47
N ALA A 248 -8.81 1.37 -1.99
CA ALA A 248 -10.08 0.68 -1.81
C ALA A 248 -10.72 1.09 -0.48
N ARG A 249 -12.04 1.23 -0.48
CA ARG A 249 -12.79 1.77 0.66
C ARG A 249 -13.91 0.84 1.10
N PHE A 250 -13.92 0.52 2.39
CA PHE A 250 -14.97 -0.25 3.06
C PHE A 250 -15.54 0.60 4.20
N LEU A 251 -16.76 1.14 4.03
CA LEU A 251 -17.22 2.29 4.78
C LEU A 251 -18.63 2.09 5.34
N SER A 252 -18.80 2.22 6.66
CA SER A 252 -20.13 2.13 7.27
C SER A 252 -20.63 3.43 7.88
N GLY A 253 -21.89 3.75 7.60
CA GLY A 253 -22.63 4.83 8.25
C GLY A 253 -23.01 4.55 9.71
N LYS A 254 -22.85 3.30 10.18
CA LYS A 254 -23.01 2.91 11.58
C LYS A 254 -21.88 1.96 12.00
N ASP A 255 -22.10 0.65 12.15
CA ASP A 255 -21.09 -0.29 12.63
C ASP A 255 -20.58 -1.21 11.50
N ILE A 256 -19.32 -1.62 11.58
CA ILE A 256 -18.75 -2.71 10.75
C ILE A 256 -18.59 -3.96 11.61
N LEU A 257 -19.14 -5.08 11.15
CA LEU A 257 -18.91 -6.42 11.68
C LEU A 257 -18.29 -7.29 10.59
N ILE A 258 -17.03 -7.69 10.76
CA ILE A 258 -16.32 -8.59 9.84
C ILE A 258 -15.90 -9.82 10.60
N ASP A 259 -16.47 -10.97 10.21
CA ASP A 259 -16.01 -12.29 10.61
C ASP A 259 -15.27 -12.93 9.44
N SER A 260 -13.94 -13.03 9.54
CA SER A 260 -13.13 -13.57 8.46
C SER A 260 -11.96 -14.45 8.88
N GLY A 261 -11.76 -15.57 8.19
CA GLY A 261 -10.57 -16.40 8.38
C GLY A 261 -9.27 -15.59 8.21
N SER A 262 -9.17 -14.77 7.17
CA SER A 262 -8.06 -13.85 6.93
C SER A 262 -8.55 -12.50 6.44
N LEU A 263 -8.30 -11.44 7.21
CA LEU A 263 -8.62 -10.06 6.88
C LEU A 263 -7.34 -9.32 6.42
N ASN A 264 -7.28 -8.96 5.15
CA ASN A 264 -6.16 -8.28 4.51
C ASN A 264 -6.57 -6.87 4.09
N ASN A 265 -6.08 -5.86 4.79
CA ASN A 265 -6.21 -4.46 4.41
C ASN A 265 -4.83 -3.93 3.97
N LYS A 266 -4.66 -3.70 2.67
CA LYS A 266 -3.37 -3.35 2.05
C LYS A 266 -3.44 -1.99 1.38
N ALA A 267 -2.71 -1.01 1.92
CA ALA A 267 -2.70 0.36 1.41
C ALA A 267 -4.12 0.97 1.20
N SER A 268 -5.08 0.58 2.03
CA SER A 268 -6.51 0.83 1.82
C SER A 268 -7.25 1.13 3.14
N LEU A 269 -8.52 1.53 3.06
CA LEU A 269 -9.30 2.02 4.19
C LEU A 269 -10.47 1.09 4.54
N ILE A 270 -10.59 0.77 5.84
CA ILE A 270 -11.79 0.24 6.47
C ILE A 270 -12.22 1.25 7.55
N GLY A 271 -13.44 1.77 7.45
CA GLY A 271 -13.89 2.87 8.29
C GLY A 271 -15.36 2.74 8.70
N ALA A 272 -15.67 2.97 9.97
CA ALA A 272 -17.04 3.06 10.46
C ALA A 272 -17.29 4.41 11.16
N TYR A 273 -18.51 4.94 11.04
CA TYR A 273 -18.96 6.06 11.86
C TYR A 273 -19.06 5.66 13.35
N GLY A 274 -19.65 4.49 13.61
CA GLY A 274 -19.74 3.83 14.90
C GLY A 274 -18.53 2.94 15.17
N ASN A 275 -18.78 1.68 15.50
CA ASN A 275 -17.77 0.72 15.93
C ASN A 275 -17.27 -0.15 14.78
N VAL A 276 -16.05 -0.67 14.93
CA VAL A 276 -15.49 -1.70 14.05
C VAL A 276 -15.22 -2.95 14.89
N LEU A 277 -15.94 -4.04 14.61
CA LEU A 277 -15.81 -5.34 15.24
C LEU A 277 -15.27 -6.34 14.22
N LEU A 278 -14.09 -6.88 14.50
CA LEU A 278 -13.36 -7.78 13.63
C LEU A 278 -13.05 -9.08 14.37
N SER A 279 -13.35 -10.23 13.77
CA SER A 279 -13.01 -11.55 14.30
C SER A 279 -12.43 -12.46 13.23
N GLY A 280 -11.58 -13.41 13.62
CA GLY A 280 -10.97 -14.28 12.62
C GLY A 280 -9.76 -15.11 13.02
N GLY A 281 -9.11 -15.65 11.99
CA GLY A 281 -7.80 -16.29 12.09
C GLY A 281 -6.68 -15.25 12.12
N ASP A 282 -6.50 -14.55 10.99
CA ASP A 282 -5.42 -13.59 10.75
C ASP A 282 -5.94 -12.17 10.44
N LEU A 283 -5.34 -11.16 11.07
CA LEU A 283 -5.48 -9.75 10.70
C LEU A 283 -4.17 -9.21 10.13
N ASN A 284 -4.19 -8.82 8.85
CA ASN A 284 -3.08 -8.22 8.12
C ASN A 284 -3.45 -6.79 7.69
N ASN A 285 -3.07 -5.80 8.49
CA ASN A 285 -3.20 -4.37 8.15
C ASN A 285 -1.82 -3.81 7.74
N SER A 286 -1.58 -3.67 6.43
CA SER A 286 -0.25 -3.44 5.86
C SER A 286 -0.16 -2.09 5.14
N SER A 287 0.48 -1.11 5.78
CA SER A 287 0.94 0.11 5.11
C SER A 287 2.26 -0.12 4.41
N TYR A 288 2.52 0.69 3.38
CA TYR A 288 3.80 0.69 2.67
C TYR A 288 4.32 2.11 2.55
N GLN A 289 5.64 2.29 2.64
CA GLN A 289 6.29 3.55 2.36
C GLN A 289 7.35 3.28 1.30
N SER A 290 7.16 3.84 0.11
CA SER A 290 8.24 3.82 -0.89
C SER A 290 9.40 4.68 -0.37
N GLY A 291 10.60 4.46 -0.87
CA GLY A 291 11.76 5.23 -0.43
C GLY A 291 13.06 4.46 -0.58
N SER A 292 14.16 5.14 -0.30
CA SER A 292 15.48 4.54 -0.37
C SER A 292 16.19 4.64 0.96
N SER A 293 16.91 3.59 1.34
CA SER A 293 17.83 3.61 2.46
C SER A 293 19.25 3.42 1.95
N LYS A 294 20.19 4.13 2.56
CA LYS A 294 21.60 4.09 2.20
C LYS A 294 22.40 3.89 3.47
N ARG A 295 23.12 2.76 3.55
CA ARG A 295 24.09 2.54 4.62
C ARG A 295 25.38 3.24 4.25
N VAL A 296 25.84 4.14 5.11
CA VAL A 296 27.05 4.93 4.93
C VAL A 296 28.03 4.62 6.06
N LEU A 297 29.27 4.29 5.68
CA LEU A 297 30.39 4.20 6.62
C LEU A 297 31.09 5.53 6.71
N TYR A 298 31.41 5.98 7.92
CA TYR A 298 32.19 7.20 8.13
C TYR A 298 33.58 6.85 8.66
N TYR A 299 34.61 7.41 8.05
CA TYR A 299 36.01 7.23 8.43
C TYR A 299 36.58 8.53 8.99
N LYS A 300 37.27 8.45 10.13
CA LYS A 300 37.97 9.58 10.78
C LYS A 300 39.47 9.37 10.69
N PHE A 301 40.22 10.46 10.51
CA PHE A 301 41.67 10.39 10.36
C PHE A 301 42.31 9.78 11.62
N ASP A 302 43.20 8.80 11.43
CA ASP A 302 43.90 8.16 12.55
C ASP A 302 45.16 8.95 12.93
N THR A 303 45.05 9.75 13.98
CA THR A 303 46.17 10.56 14.50
C THR A 303 47.23 9.74 15.25
N LYS A 304 47.01 8.43 15.47
CA LYS A 304 47.93 7.58 16.22
C LYS A 304 49.06 6.98 15.37
N ASP A 305 48.94 6.93 14.04
CA ASP A 305 50.00 6.40 13.18
C ASP A 305 50.99 7.49 12.74
N SER A 306 52.07 7.65 13.50
CA SER A 306 53.13 8.63 13.22
C SER A 306 53.99 8.29 11.98
N ARG A 307 53.84 7.09 11.40
CA ARG A 307 54.69 6.61 10.27
C ARG A 307 54.32 7.19 8.92
N VAL A 308 53.11 7.75 8.80
CA VAL A 308 52.60 8.43 7.59
C VAL A 308 53.35 9.73 7.33
N PHE A 309 53.94 10.28 8.38
CA PHE A 309 54.54 11.61 8.40
C PHE A 309 56.05 11.59 8.23
N TRP A 310 56.68 10.50 7.74
CA TRP A 310 58.14 10.46 7.72
C TRP A 310 58.77 9.77 6.50
N GLY A 311 59.53 10.54 5.72
CA GLY A 311 60.43 10.06 4.67
C GLY A 311 61.83 10.65 4.82
N ALA A 312 62.81 9.84 5.22
CA ALA A 312 64.19 10.28 5.38
C ALA A 312 64.91 10.42 4.02
N ASN A 313 65.50 11.60 3.79
CA ASN A 313 66.39 11.97 2.69
C ASN A 313 65.79 11.86 1.27
N ASN A 314 64.53 11.43 1.13
CA ASN A 314 63.82 11.36 -0.15
C ASN A 314 62.29 11.44 0.07
N PRO A 315 61.58 12.42 -0.52
CA PRO A 315 60.14 12.55 -0.39
C PRO A 315 59.36 11.36 -0.98
N GLY A 316 59.94 10.62 -1.93
CA GLY A 316 59.36 9.40 -2.50
C GLY A 316 59.27 8.21 -1.53
N ARG A 317 59.80 8.34 -0.31
CA ARG A 317 59.65 7.33 0.76
C ARG A 317 58.42 7.54 1.64
N LEU A 318 57.65 8.62 1.41
CA LEU A 318 56.39 8.84 2.10
C LEU A 318 55.35 7.77 1.72
N LEU A 319 54.56 7.35 2.70
CA LEU A 319 53.44 6.45 2.46
C LEU A 319 52.45 7.10 1.50
N GLN A 320 51.99 6.33 0.52
CA GLN A 320 51.08 6.81 -0.53
C GLN A 320 49.60 6.72 -0.10
N TYR A 321 49.34 6.70 1.21
CA TYR A 321 47.99 6.70 1.79
C TYR A 321 47.96 7.43 3.13
N PHE A 322 46.77 7.85 3.53
CA PHE A 322 46.46 8.33 4.87
C PHE A 322 45.61 7.30 5.63
N PRO A 323 45.92 7.02 6.91
CA PRO A 323 45.18 6.06 7.71
C PRO A 323 43.94 6.71 8.30
N PHE A 324 42.85 5.98 8.24
CA PHE A 324 41.60 6.34 8.86
C PHE A 324 41.07 5.15 9.65
N VAL A 325 40.29 5.43 10.69
CA VAL A 325 39.55 4.44 11.48
C VAL A 325 38.06 4.64 11.28
N LEU A 326 37.33 3.53 11.31
CA LEU A 326 35.87 3.56 11.21
C LEU A 326 35.28 4.30 12.42
N ALA A 327 34.42 5.28 12.18
CA ALA A 327 33.68 5.97 13.22
C ALA A 327 32.59 5.05 13.82
N GLN A 328 32.25 5.26 15.09
CA GLN A 328 31.16 4.53 15.75
C GLN A 328 29.77 4.93 15.20
N ASP A 329 29.63 6.15 14.69
CA ASP A 329 28.39 6.70 14.15
C ASP A 329 28.17 6.27 12.69
N ASN A 330 27.99 4.97 12.44
CA ASN A 330 27.58 4.50 11.12
C ASN A 330 26.05 4.62 10.99
N GLY A 331 25.60 5.34 9.96
CA GLY A 331 24.20 5.70 9.79
C GLY A 331 23.53 4.96 8.64
N VAL A 332 22.22 4.74 8.79
CA VAL A 332 21.33 4.49 7.65
C VAL A 332 20.68 5.83 7.33
N GLU A 333 21.04 6.41 6.19
CA GLU A 333 20.32 7.56 5.64
C GLU A 333 19.05 7.03 4.97
N TYR A 334 17.88 7.44 5.45
CA TYR A 334 16.60 7.08 4.86
C TYR A 334 15.97 8.30 4.18
N THR A 335 15.69 8.17 2.89
CA THR A 335 14.92 9.15 2.13
C THR A 335 13.51 8.60 1.93
N PRO A 336 12.51 9.07 2.72
CA PRO A 336 11.14 8.63 2.59
C PRO A 336 10.56 9.06 1.23
N GLY A 337 9.85 8.15 0.60
CA GLY A 337 8.99 8.39 -0.55
C GLY A 337 7.52 8.49 -0.14
N GLN A 338 6.65 8.08 -1.05
CA GLN A 338 5.20 8.15 -0.85
C GLN A 338 4.72 7.10 0.16
N THR A 339 3.83 7.52 1.06
CA THR A 339 3.14 6.64 2.00
C THR A 339 1.83 6.12 1.41
N TYR A 340 1.63 4.82 1.56
CA TYR A 340 0.43 4.07 1.19
C TYR A 340 -0.13 3.45 2.46
N ALA A 341 -0.94 4.22 3.18
CA ALA A 341 -1.47 3.81 4.48
C ALA A 341 -2.53 2.71 4.34
N ALA A 342 -2.49 1.71 5.21
CA ALA A 342 -3.60 0.83 5.50
C ALA A 342 -4.21 1.24 6.84
N THR A 343 -5.45 1.72 6.79
CA THR A 343 -6.12 2.32 7.94
C THR A 343 -7.37 1.53 8.30
N ILE A 344 -7.50 1.22 9.59
CA ILE A 344 -8.75 0.77 10.20
C ILE A 344 -9.18 1.83 11.21
N GLN A 345 -10.34 2.43 10.99
CA GLN A 345 -10.82 3.58 11.75
C GLN A 345 -12.27 3.37 12.21
N ALA A 346 -12.55 3.84 13.43
CA ALA A 346 -13.89 3.87 14.00
C ALA A 346 -14.13 5.22 14.68
N GLY A 347 -15.35 5.77 14.59
CA GLY A 347 -15.74 6.89 15.45
C GLY A 347 -16.02 6.44 16.88
N GLY A 348 -16.46 5.19 17.05
CA GLY A 348 -16.54 4.48 18.32
C GLY A 348 -15.30 3.62 18.61
N ALA A 349 -15.53 2.40 19.09
CA ALA A 349 -14.47 1.44 19.45
C ALA A 349 -14.05 0.57 18.27
N ILE A 350 -12.78 0.14 18.28
CA ILE A 350 -12.27 -0.94 17.43
C ILE A 350 -12.05 -2.16 18.34
N THR A 351 -12.75 -3.26 18.07
CA THR A 351 -12.57 -4.54 18.75
C THR A 351 -12.08 -5.57 17.74
N ALA A 352 -10.90 -6.14 17.94
CA ALA A 352 -10.31 -7.13 17.06
C ALA A 352 -9.95 -8.42 17.83
N SER A 353 -10.57 -9.53 17.46
CA SER A 353 -10.38 -10.85 18.09
C SER A 353 -9.85 -11.85 17.06
N PHE A 354 -8.53 -11.95 16.94
CA PHE A 354 -7.85 -12.83 15.98
C PHE A 354 -6.90 -13.81 16.68
N SER A 355 -6.79 -15.02 16.15
CA SER A 355 -5.85 -16.04 16.66
C SER A 355 -4.38 -15.67 16.41
N GLN A 356 -4.10 -14.96 15.31
CA GLN A 356 -2.81 -14.38 14.99
C GLN A 356 -3.04 -12.94 14.55
N ASN A 357 -2.30 -12.02 15.16
CA ASN A 357 -2.38 -10.62 14.83
C ASN A 357 -1.01 -10.15 14.34
N ILE A 358 -0.83 -10.09 13.03
CA ILE A 358 0.36 -9.55 12.36
C ILE A 358 -0.03 -8.17 11.80
N SER A 359 -0.52 -7.29 12.68
CA SER A 359 -0.83 -5.90 12.31
C SER A 359 0.44 -5.07 12.33
N ASN A 360 0.81 -4.49 11.18
CA ASN A 360 2.05 -3.71 11.04
C ASN A 360 1.80 -2.21 10.90
N THR A 361 0.60 -1.68 11.18
CA THR A 361 0.38 -0.22 11.30
C THR A 361 -1.02 0.20 11.80
N ASN A 362 -1.05 1.36 12.48
CA ASN A 362 -2.12 2.30 12.82
C ASN A 362 -3.58 1.79 12.90
N LEU A 363 -4.06 1.56 14.13
CA LEU A 363 -5.48 1.47 14.47
C LEU A 363 -5.89 2.80 15.14
N GLN A 364 -6.96 3.44 14.65
CA GLN A 364 -7.38 4.76 15.14
C GLN A 364 -8.80 4.70 15.74
N PRO A 365 -8.94 4.30 17.02
CA PRO A 365 -10.22 4.41 17.72
C PRO A 365 -10.52 5.88 18.08
N GLY A 366 -11.79 6.28 17.98
CA GLY A 366 -12.26 7.60 18.44
C GLY A 366 -11.83 8.80 17.58
N SER A 367 -11.35 8.61 16.35
CA SER A 367 -10.85 9.68 15.48
C SER A 367 -11.95 10.39 14.67
N GLY A 368 -13.16 10.51 15.22
CA GLY A 368 -14.29 11.23 14.60
C GLY A 368 -15.10 10.44 13.57
N GLY A 369 -14.76 9.16 13.33
CA GLY A 369 -15.48 8.27 12.40
C GLY A 369 -15.38 8.68 10.94
N PHE A 370 -15.94 7.86 10.05
CA PHE A 370 -16.09 8.20 8.63
C PHE A 370 -17.49 8.77 8.36
N MET A 371 -17.60 9.73 7.44
CA MET A 371 -18.89 10.24 6.94
C MET A 371 -19.18 9.70 5.54
N PRO A 372 -20.35 9.08 5.29
CA PRO A 372 -20.76 8.63 3.96
C PRO A 372 -20.51 9.67 2.87
N ALA A 373 -19.93 9.24 1.75
CA ALA A 373 -19.46 10.10 0.67
C ALA A 373 -20.02 9.73 -0.71
N LEU A 374 -20.52 8.49 -0.90
CA LEU A 374 -21.20 8.13 -2.13
C LEU A 374 -22.58 8.82 -2.19
N ALA A 375 -22.74 9.67 -3.20
CA ALA A 375 -24.01 10.35 -3.45
C ALA A 375 -25.10 9.33 -3.78
N THR A 376 -26.29 9.52 -3.20
CA THR A 376 -27.47 8.74 -3.56
C THR A 376 -27.73 8.87 -5.06
N PRO A 377 -27.72 7.76 -5.83
CA PRO A 377 -27.96 7.81 -7.26
C PRO A 377 -29.39 8.24 -7.56
N THR A 378 -29.57 9.06 -8.60
CA THR A 378 -30.91 9.38 -9.11
C THR A 378 -31.46 8.18 -9.88
N LEU A 379 -32.60 7.64 -9.42
CA LEU A 379 -33.33 6.60 -10.16
C LEU A 379 -34.22 7.27 -11.22
N ALA A 380 -33.92 7.01 -12.48
CA ALA A 380 -34.67 7.56 -13.60
C ALA A 380 -35.93 6.72 -13.85
N GLY A 381 -37.11 7.37 -13.89
CA GLY A 381 -38.35 6.76 -14.40
C GLY A 381 -39.06 5.77 -13.47
N VAL A 382 -38.73 5.75 -12.18
CA VAL A 382 -39.39 4.90 -11.15
C VAL A 382 -40.73 5.48 -10.64
N SER A 383 -41.24 6.54 -11.27
CA SER A 383 -42.58 7.07 -10.99
C SER A 383 -43.63 6.01 -11.30
N ALA A 384 -44.65 5.87 -10.44
CA ALA A 384 -45.79 5.00 -10.71
C ALA A 384 -46.35 5.31 -12.11
N LEU A 385 -46.51 4.27 -12.95
CA LEU A 385 -47.25 4.40 -14.19
C LEU A 385 -48.66 4.91 -13.83
N THR A 386 -49.00 6.13 -14.25
CA THR A 386 -50.38 6.61 -14.20
C THR A 386 -51.25 5.60 -14.96
N PRO A 387 -52.34 5.09 -14.39
CA PRO A 387 -53.26 4.25 -15.13
C PRO A 387 -53.69 4.98 -16.40
N VAL A 388 -53.47 4.36 -17.56
CA VAL A 388 -54.05 4.85 -18.81
C VAL A 388 -55.53 4.47 -18.78
N GLY A 389 -56.39 5.45 -18.49
CA GLY A 389 -57.84 5.34 -18.54
C GLY A 389 -58.50 5.18 -17.15
N ALA A 390 -59.04 6.28 -16.65
CA ALA A 390 -60.20 6.30 -15.76
C ALA A 390 -61.32 7.08 -16.46
#